data_AF-A0A7G2E329-F1
#
_entry.id   AF-A0A7G2E329-F1
#
_cell.length_a   1.000
_cell.length_b   1.000
_cell.length_c   1.000
_cell.angle_alpha   90.00
_cell.angle_beta   90.00
_cell.angle_gamma   90.00
#
_symmetry.space_group_name_H-M   'P 1'
#
loop_
_entity.id
_entity.type
_entity.pdbx_description
1 polymer ?
#
loop_
_entity_poly.entity_id
_entity_poly.type
_entity_poly.pdbx_seq_one_letter_code
_entity_poly.pdbx_strand_id
1 'polypeptide(L)'
;MQWFPALRVAAITKSEDAKAKAMEEVEEGLLQLEDAFVSISKGKPFFGGEVIGFMDICFGSFVVLLKAREKFKAEKLIDESKTPSLCKWADRFLSDETVKNVAPEVEKVAEFLQELEVRAQSAASRS
;
A
#
# COMPACT_ATOMS: atom_id res chain seq x y z
N MET A 1 -2.48 0.59 -13.91
CA MET A 1 -1.72 0.39 -12.66
C MET A 1 -1.75 -1.08 -12.29
N GLN A 2 -0.65 -1.81 -12.51
CA GLN A 2 -0.51 -3.26 -12.23
C GLN A 2 0.03 -3.56 -10.82
N TRP A 3 0.35 -2.52 -10.04
CA TRP A 3 1.07 -2.65 -8.77
C TRP A 3 0.31 -3.49 -7.73
N PHE A 4 -1.02 -3.39 -7.64
CA PHE A 4 -1.78 -4.19 -6.67
C PHE A 4 -1.85 -5.68 -7.05
N PRO A 5 -2.13 -6.06 -8.31
CA PRO A 5 -1.91 -7.43 -8.78
C PRO A 5 -0.50 -7.95 -8.50
N ALA A 6 0.54 -7.16 -8.77
CA ALA A 6 1.93 -7.52 -8.50
C ALA A 6 2.19 -7.72 -7.00
N LEU A 7 1.67 -6.85 -6.14
CA LEU A 7 1.75 -6.98 -4.69
C LEU A 7 1.18 -8.32 -4.21
N ARG A 8 0.04 -8.73 -4.77
CA ARG A 8 -0.57 -10.03 -4.47
C ARG A 8 0.33 -11.18 -4.91
N VAL A 9 0.94 -11.10 -6.09
CA VAL A 9 1.91 -12.11 -6.56
C VAL A 9 3.10 -12.20 -5.60
N ALA A 10 3.70 -11.06 -5.23
CA ALA A 10 4.82 -10.98 -4.30
C ALA A 10 4.51 -11.56 -2.91
N ALA A 11 3.24 -11.48 -2.47
CA ALA A 11 2.81 -12.03 -1.19
C ALA A 11 2.68 -13.56 -1.19
N ILE A 12 2.19 -14.16 -2.28
CA ILE A 12 1.81 -15.59 -2.32
C ILE A 12 2.84 -16.50 -2.98
N THR A 13 3.75 -15.96 -3.80
CA THR A 13 4.76 -16.76 -4.50
C THR A 13 5.81 -17.31 -3.55
N LYS A 14 6.38 -18.48 -3.89
CA LYS A 14 7.55 -19.06 -3.22
C LYS A 14 8.85 -18.89 -4.01
N SER A 15 8.77 -18.40 -5.24
CA SER A 15 9.94 -18.10 -6.05
C SER A 15 10.47 -16.73 -5.68
N GLU A 16 11.71 -16.67 -5.19
CA GLU A 16 12.37 -15.41 -4.86
C GLU A 16 12.53 -14.51 -6.09
N ASP A 17 12.85 -15.08 -7.27
CA ASP A 17 12.94 -14.31 -8.52
C ASP A 17 11.59 -13.70 -8.91
N ALA A 18 10.50 -14.48 -8.83
CA ALA A 18 9.16 -13.98 -9.11
C ALA A 18 8.72 -12.92 -8.08
N LYS A 19 9.10 -13.09 -6.81
CA LYS A 19 8.85 -12.11 -5.75
C LYS A 19 9.61 -10.82 -6.02
N ALA A 20 10.89 -10.88 -6.35
CA ALA A 20 11.72 -9.72 -6.65
C ALA A 20 11.14 -8.91 -7.82
N LYS A 21 10.85 -9.58 -8.94
CA LYS A 21 10.21 -8.94 -10.10
C LYS A 21 8.87 -8.30 -9.76
N ALA A 22 8.02 -9.00 -9.00
CA ALA A 22 6.74 -8.44 -8.59
C ALA A 22 6.90 -7.23 -7.66
N MET A 23 7.93 -7.21 -6.82
CA MET A 23 8.24 -6.06 -5.96
C MET A 23 8.78 -4.86 -6.74
N GLU A 24 9.54 -5.08 -7.83
CA GLU A 24 9.91 -4.01 -8.77
C GLU A 24 8.67 -3.37 -9.40
N GLU A 25 7.70 -4.17 -9.87
CA GLU A 25 6.43 -3.67 -10.42
C GLU A 25 5.59 -2.91 -9.38
N VAL A 26 5.65 -3.32 -8.10
CA VAL A 26 5.03 -2.59 -6.98
C VAL A 26 5.68 -1.23 -6.81
N GLU A 27 7.02 -1.18 -6.75
CA GLU A 27 7.78 0.05 -6.59
C GLU A 27 7.51 1.04 -7.73
N GLU A 28 7.60 0.58 -8.98
CA GLU A 28 7.29 1.40 -10.16
C GLU A 28 5.88 2.01 -10.09
N GLY A 29 4.89 1.22 -9.66
CA GLY A 29 3.54 1.72 -9.53
C GLY A 29 3.34 2.73 -8.39
N LEU A 30 4.08 2.59 -7.28
CA LEU A 30 4.06 3.57 -6.19
C LEU A 30 4.76 4.86 -6.60
N LEU A 31 5.84 4.80 -7.39
CA LEU A 31 6.47 5.99 -7.98
C LEU A 31 5.51 6.71 -8.95
N GLN A 32 4.78 5.98 -9.78
CA GLN A 32 3.74 6.57 -10.64
C GLN A 32 2.62 7.24 -9.84
N LEU A 33 2.24 6.67 -8.69
CA LEU A 33 1.26 7.27 -7.78
C LEU A 33 1.80 8.53 -7.10
N GLU A 34 3.09 8.58 -6.75
CA GLU A 34 3.76 9.77 -6.23
C GLU A 34 3.72 10.89 -7.25
N ASP A 35 4.12 10.63 -8.50
CA ASP A 35 4.06 11.61 -9.59
C ASP A 35 2.63 12.10 -9.83
N ALA A 36 1.66 11.18 -9.84
CA ALA A 36 0.24 11.52 -9.97
C ALA A 36 -0.24 12.39 -8.81
N PHE A 37 0.15 12.07 -7.57
CA PHE A 37 -0.22 12.86 -6.40
C PHE A 37 0.33 14.28 -6.49
N VAL A 38 1.61 14.46 -6.80
CA VAL A 38 2.24 15.78 -6.94
C VAL A 38 1.53 16.61 -8.02
N SER A 39 1.24 16.00 -9.17
CA SER A 39 0.59 16.67 -10.30
C SER A 39 -0.86 17.07 -10.01
N ILE A 40 -1.63 16.18 -9.38
CA ILE A 40 -3.07 16.37 -9.13
C ILE A 40 -3.30 17.28 -7.92
N SER A 41 -2.59 17.04 -6.82
CA SER A 41 -2.77 17.81 -5.57
C SER A 41 -2.33 19.27 -5.71
N LYS A 42 -1.35 19.55 -6.60
CA LYS A 42 -0.74 20.88 -6.77
C LYS A 42 -0.23 21.44 -5.43
N GLY A 43 0.37 20.57 -4.62
CA GLY A 43 0.93 20.91 -3.29
C GLY A 43 -0.08 20.91 -2.15
N LYS A 44 -1.34 20.54 -2.41
CA LYS A 44 -2.37 20.42 -1.39
C LYS A 44 -2.29 19.09 -0.61
N PRO A 45 -2.96 18.98 0.54
CA PRO A 45 -2.85 17.80 1.40
C PRO A 45 -3.34 16.48 0.77
N PHE A 46 -4.31 16.54 -0.15
CA PHE A 46 -5.02 15.39 -0.71
C PHE A 46 -5.04 15.42 -2.25
N PHE A 47 -5.33 14.28 -2.88
CA PHE A 47 -5.63 14.24 -4.33
C PHE A 47 -6.86 15.10 -4.65
N GLY A 48 -7.85 15.15 -3.76
CA GLY A 48 -9.00 16.05 -3.82
C GLY A 48 -8.68 17.53 -3.57
N GLY A 49 -7.41 17.87 -3.29
CA GLY A 49 -6.98 19.21 -2.93
C GLY A 49 -7.02 19.43 -1.42
N GLU A 50 -7.89 20.34 -0.97
CA GLU A 50 -7.99 20.70 0.46
C GLU A 50 -8.70 19.64 1.31
N VAL A 51 -9.50 18.79 0.65
CA VAL A 51 -10.32 17.77 1.29
C VAL A 51 -10.12 16.43 0.60
N ILE A 52 -10.43 15.34 1.32
CA ILE A 52 -10.42 13.98 0.78
C ILE A 52 -11.34 13.90 -0.44
N GLY A 53 -10.79 13.46 -1.56
CA GLY A 53 -11.50 13.23 -2.81
C GLY A 53 -11.59 11.75 -3.18
N PHE A 54 -12.08 11.48 -4.39
CA PHE A 54 -12.28 10.12 -4.89
C PHE A 54 -10.99 9.29 -4.88
N MET A 55 -9.89 9.85 -5.39
CA MET A 55 -8.61 9.13 -5.47
C MET A 55 -8.02 8.86 -4.08
N ASP A 56 -8.23 9.78 -3.12
CA ASP A 56 -7.82 9.57 -1.73
C ASP A 56 -8.54 8.37 -1.13
N ILE A 57 -9.84 8.21 -1.38
CA ILE A 57 -10.62 7.07 -0.88
C ILE A 57 -10.16 5.76 -1.55
N CYS A 58 -10.02 5.77 -2.88
CA CYS A 58 -9.58 4.60 -3.63
C CYS A 58 -8.20 4.12 -3.19
N PHE A 59 -7.19 5.00 -3.22
CA PHE A 59 -5.85 4.61 -2.82
C PHE A 59 -5.73 4.40 -1.30
N GLY A 60 -6.40 5.25 -0.51
CA GLY A 60 -6.43 5.18 0.95
C GLY A 60 -6.94 3.85 1.49
N SER A 61 -7.89 3.21 0.80
CA SER A 61 -8.36 1.85 1.15
C SER A 61 -7.25 0.80 1.12
N PHE A 62 -6.18 1.02 0.34
CA PHE A 62 -5.02 0.14 0.29
C PHE A 62 -3.90 0.56 1.26
N VAL A 63 -3.86 1.81 1.71
CA VAL A 63 -2.78 2.32 2.57
C VAL A 63 -2.65 1.52 3.86
N VAL A 64 -3.78 1.19 4.50
CA VAL A 64 -3.76 0.37 5.73
C VAL A 64 -3.13 -1.00 5.47
N LEU A 65 -3.43 -1.62 4.32
CA LEU A 65 -2.82 -2.89 3.91
C LEU A 65 -1.31 -2.76 3.68
N LEU A 66 -0.87 -1.66 3.06
CA LEU A 66 0.55 -1.39 2.81
C LEU A 66 1.29 -1.18 4.13
N LYS A 67 0.80 -0.31 5.01
CA LYS A 67 1.38 -0.07 6.35
C LYS A 67 1.41 -1.34 7.20
N ALA A 68 0.36 -2.15 7.13
CA ALA A 68 0.32 -3.45 7.80
C ALA A 68 1.40 -4.39 7.28
N ARG A 69 1.58 -4.48 5.95
CA ARG A 69 2.64 -5.31 5.33
C ARG A 69 4.05 -4.86 5.72
N GLU A 70 4.30 -3.55 5.71
CA GLU A 70 5.58 -2.98 6.17
C GLU A 70 5.94 -3.44 7.58
N LYS A 71 4.95 -3.52 8.48
CA LYS A 71 5.13 -3.91 9.89
C LYS A 71 5.65 -5.34 10.08
N PHE A 72 5.11 -6.33 9.36
CA PHE A 72 5.50 -7.74 9.58
C PHE A 72 6.55 -8.27 8.59
N LYS A 73 6.80 -7.58 7.47
CA LYS A 73 7.86 -7.93 6.51
C LYS A 73 9.16 -7.16 6.71
N ALA A 74 9.16 -6.11 7.54
CA ALA A 74 10.26 -5.15 7.65
C ALA A 74 10.65 -4.55 6.28
N GLU A 75 9.67 -4.43 5.37
CA GLU A 75 9.79 -3.79 4.07
C GLU A 75 9.27 -2.35 4.18
N LYS A 76 9.74 -1.44 3.33
CA LYS A 76 9.16 -0.11 3.16
C LYS A 76 8.63 0.04 1.75
N LEU A 77 7.31 0.13 1.62
CA LEU A 77 6.59 0.30 0.36
C LEU A 77 6.36 1.79 0.10
N ILE A 78 5.77 2.48 1.08
CA ILE A 78 5.62 3.94 1.09
C ILE A 78 6.82 4.49 1.86
N ASP A 79 7.91 4.71 1.15
CA ASP A 79 9.22 5.10 1.69
C ASP A 79 9.49 6.58 1.47
N GLU A 80 9.85 7.33 2.53
CA GLU A 80 10.10 8.77 2.45
C GLU A 80 11.22 9.16 1.47
N SER A 81 12.19 8.27 1.21
CA SER A 81 13.26 8.51 0.24
C SER A 81 12.80 8.39 -1.23
N LYS A 82 11.71 7.65 -1.49
CA LYS A 82 11.21 7.35 -2.85
C LYS A 82 9.88 8.04 -3.15
N THR A 83 8.97 8.02 -2.19
CA THR A 83 7.60 8.54 -2.27
C THR A 83 7.28 9.50 -1.13
N PRO A 84 8.06 10.60 -0.96
CA PRO A 84 7.93 11.52 0.18
C PRO A 84 6.56 12.20 0.28
N SER A 85 5.91 12.48 -0.83
CA SER A 85 4.60 13.13 -0.84
C SER A 85 3.50 12.17 -0.44
N LEU A 86 3.54 10.92 -0.93
CA LEU A 86 2.66 9.85 -0.51
C LEU A 86 2.86 9.46 0.95
N CYS A 87 4.08 9.49 1.49
CA CYS A 87 4.32 9.33 2.93
C CYS A 87 3.50 10.33 3.74
N LYS A 88 3.68 11.62 3.44
CA LYS A 88 2.97 12.71 4.13
C LYS A 88 1.47 12.65 3.91
N TRP A 89 1.03 12.28 2.71
CA TRP A 89 -0.38 12.08 2.40
C TRP A 89 -0.99 10.92 3.20
N ALA A 90 -0.31 9.77 3.28
CA ALA A 90 -0.78 8.61 4.02
C ALA A 90 -0.97 8.92 5.51
N ASP A 91 -0.01 9.61 6.12
CA ASP A 91 -0.10 10.03 7.52
C ASP A 91 -1.28 10.98 7.76
N ARG A 92 -1.49 11.95 6.85
CA ARG A 92 -2.65 12.86 6.92
C ARG A 92 -3.97 12.14 6.71
N PHE A 93 -4.04 11.27 5.71
CA PHE A 93 -5.24 10.51 5.38
C PHE A 93 -5.67 9.63 6.55
N LEU A 94 -4.75 8.88 7.17
CA LEU A 94 -5.06 8.03 8.32
C LEU A 94 -5.38 8.81 9.60
N SER A 95 -4.89 10.05 9.72
CA SER A 95 -5.17 10.92 10.86
C SER A 95 -6.47 11.73 10.72
N ASP A 96 -7.08 11.76 9.54
CA ASP A 96 -8.33 12.47 9.30
C ASP A 96 -9.47 11.88 10.14
N GLU A 97 -10.31 12.74 10.73
CA GLU A 97 -11.41 12.31 11.61
C GLU A 97 -12.39 11.36 10.92
N THR A 98 -12.63 11.52 9.63
CA THR A 98 -13.55 10.66 8.88
C THR A 98 -12.96 9.28 8.62
N VAL A 99 -11.63 9.21 8.46
CA VAL A 99 -10.91 7.98 8.15
C VAL A 99 -10.57 7.20 9.40
N LYS A 100 -10.00 7.85 10.43
CA LYS A 100 -9.52 7.16 11.64
C LYS A 100 -10.63 6.41 12.40
N ASN A 101 -11.89 6.83 12.23
CA ASN A 101 -13.05 6.21 12.86
C ASN A 101 -13.56 4.96 12.11
N VAL A 102 -13.13 4.75 10.87
CA VAL A 102 -13.57 3.61 10.02
C VAL A 102 -12.41 2.72 9.57
N ALA A 103 -11.18 3.24 9.56
CA ALA A 103 -9.99 2.51 9.21
C ALA A 103 -9.73 1.41 10.24
N PRO A 104 -9.50 0.16 9.82
CA PRO A 104 -9.14 -0.90 10.75
C PRO A 104 -7.76 -0.63 11.35
N GLU A 105 -7.54 -1.10 12.58
CA GLU A 105 -6.25 -1.03 13.25
C GLU A 105 -5.18 -1.76 12.41
N VAL A 106 -4.07 -1.07 12.14
CA VAL A 106 -2.98 -1.58 11.29
C VAL A 106 -2.43 -2.90 11.84
N GLU A 107 -2.36 -3.05 13.16
CA GLU A 107 -1.94 -4.27 13.86
C GLU A 107 -2.83 -5.47 13.52
N LYS A 108 -4.14 -5.31 13.64
CA LYS A 108 -5.10 -6.39 13.34
C LYS A 108 -5.06 -6.77 11.86
N VAL A 109 -4.88 -5.79 10.98
CA VAL A 109 -4.71 -6.05 9.54
C VAL A 109 -3.39 -6.79 9.27
N ALA A 110 -2.31 -6.46 9.98
CA ALA A 110 -1.02 -7.15 9.83
C ALA A 110 -1.12 -8.63 10.22
N GLU A 111 -1.76 -8.94 11.35
CA GLU A 111 -2.04 -10.31 11.79
C GLU A 111 -2.86 -11.07 10.73
N PHE A 112 -3.97 -10.46 10.27
CA PHE A 112 -4.83 -11.06 9.25
C PHE A 112 -4.08 -11.32 7.93
N LEU A 113 -3.28 -10.37 7.45
CA LEU A 113 -2.50 -10.52 6.22
C LEU A 113 -1.44 -11.62 6.35
N GLN A 114 -0.76 -11.70 7.49
CA GLN A 114 0.22 -12.75 7.75
C GLN A 114 -0.43 -14.13 7.69
N GLU A 115 -1.60 -14.32 8.32
CA GLU A 115 -2.35 -15.58 8.25
C GLU A 115 -2.77 -15.93 6.81
N LEU A 116 -3.24 -14.93 6.06
CA LEU A 116 -3.63 -15.12 4.66
C LEU A 116 -2.45 -15.52 3.78
N GLU A 117 -1.29 -14.89 3.95
CA GLU A 117 -0.07 -15.23 3.21
C GLU A 117 0.36 -16.67 3.47
N VAL A 118 0.44 -17.08 4.74
CA VAL A 118 0.79 -18.45 5.13
C VAL A 118 -0.18 -19.47 4.53
N ARG A 119 -1.48 -19.17 4.57
CA ARG A 119 -2.52 -20.02 3.99
C ARG A 119 -2.39 -20.13 2.48
N ALA A 120 -2.18 -19.01 1.79
CA ALA A 120 -2.06 -18.96 0.33
C ALA A 120 -0.83 -19.73 -0.16
N GLN A 121 0.32 -19.55 0.50
CA GLN A 121 1.54 -20.28 0.18
C GLN A 121 1.40 -21.80 0.43
N SER A 122 0.64 -22.20 1.46
CA SER A 122 0.33 -23.60 1.73
C SER A 122 -0.59 -24.22 0.67
N ALA A 123 -1.61 -23.49 0.22
CA ALA A 123 -2.53 -23.95 -0.83
C ALA A 123 -1.81 -24.11 -2.19
N ALA A 124 -0.93 -23.17 -2.54
CA ALA A 124 -0.09 -23.26 -3.74
C ALA A 124 0.93 -24.42 -3.71
N SER A 125 1.13 -25.06 -2.55
CA SER A 125 1.99 -26.25 -2.43
C SER A 125 1.27 -27.56 -2.72
N ARG A 126 -0.06 -27.54 -2.80
CA ARG A 126 -0.92 -28.72 -3.01
C ARG A 126 -1.39 -28.85 -4.46
N SER A 127 -1.08 -27.87 -5.30
CA SER A 127 -1.35 -27.83 -6.75
C SER A 127 -0.07 -28.10 -7.53
#